data_AF-A0A7S1QVQ3-F1
#
_entry.id   AF-A0A7S1QVQ3-F1
#
_cell.length_a   1.000
_cell.length_b   1.000
_cell.length_c   1.000
_cell.angle_alpha   90.00
_cell.angle_beta   90.00
_cell.angle_gamma   90.00
#
_symmetry.space_group_name_H-M   'P 1'
#
loop_
_entity.id
_entity.type
_entity.pdbx_description
1 polymer ?
#
loop_
_entity_poly.entity_id
_entity_poly.type
_entity_poly.pdbx_seq_one_letter_code
_entity_poly.pdbx_strand_id
1 'polypeptide(L)'
;LHDAHCDMLAALGATCRALQVPGVYPTWQTTLPAIMSSSFREVLWIDTDVTPLVAPERLFETAAYRREGALFWPDLWGMGCEDFGQSAWPWHVSWHVLGLTHNASDVHCSHEHEAGHLLVDKVRHWRPLCLANYLSTRDFFTRVLHGYKDVFRLAWLKLRASAWLSPVRPGLAGGFAKDGRFVPGG
;
A
#
# COMPACT_ATOMS: atom_id res chain seq x y z
N LEU A 1 7.69 11.88 -22.23
CA LEU A 1 8.66 12.02 -21.13
C LEU A 1 10.01 11.73 -21.76
N HIS A 2 10.81 12.75 -22.10
CA HIS A 2 12.22 12.51 -22.43
C HIS A 2 12.97 12.58 -21.11
N ASP A 3 13.22 11.41 -20.55
CA ASP A 3 13.82 11.21 -19.25
C ASP A 3 14.72 9.98 -19.37
N ALA A 4 16.00 10.11 -19.02
CA ALA A 4 17.00 9.06 -19.22
C ALA A 4 16.63 7.77 -18.47
N HIS A 5 15.93 7.89 -17.34
CA HIS A 5 15.44 6.76 -16.56
C HIS A 5 14.34 6.01 -17.32
N CYS A 6 13.44 6.73 -17.98
CA CYS A 6 12.43 6.12 -18.84
C CYS A 6 13.02 5.41 -20.06
N ASP A 7 14.07 5.94 -20.67
CA ASP A 7 14.75 5.31 -21.79
C ASP A 7 15.43 3.99 -21.36
N MET A 8 16.06 3.97 -20.18
CA MET A 8 16.62 2.75 -19.59
C MET A 8 15.55 1.70 -19.29
N LEU A 9 14.43 2.09 -18.69
CA LEU A 9 13.31 1.18 -18.42
C LEU A 9 12.70 0.64 -19.71
N ALA A 10 12.59 1.47 -20.75
CA ALA A 10 12.12 1.04 -22.07
C ALA A 10 13.01 -0.04 -22.69
N ALA A 11 14.33 0.05 -22.52
CA ALA A 11 15.27 -0.98 -22.96
C ALA A 11 15.08 -2.32 -22.24
N LEU A 12 14.47 -2.31 -21.04
CA LEU A 12 14.11 -3.50 -20.26
C LEU A 12 12.66 -3.98 -20.54
N GLY A 13 11.98 -3.40 -21.53
CA GLY A 13 10.61 -3.75 -21.89
C GLY A 13 9.53 -3.08 -21.03
N ALA A 14 9.90 -2.14 -20.16
CA ALA A 14 8.92 -1.34 -19.42
C ALA A 14 8.37 -0.19 -20.29
N THR A 15 7.17 0.29 -19.95
CA THR A 15 6.60 1.47 -20.60
C THR A 15 6.39 2.57 -19.56
N CYS A 16 7.13 3.67 -19.69
CA CYS A 16 6.84 4.86 -18.91
C CYS A 16 5.54 5.52 -19.35
N ARG A 17 4.69 5.88 -18.39
CA ARG A 17 3.46 6.64 -18.64
C ARG A 17 3.41 7.83 -17.71
N ALA A 18 3.11 9.00 -18.27
CA ALA A 18 2.70 10.13 -17.46
C ALA A 18 1.31 9.84 -16.90
N LEU A 19 1.13 10.02 -15.61
CA LEU A 19 -0.14 9.83 -14.97
C LEU A 19 -1.11 10.93 -15.43
N GLN A 20 -2.05 10.59 -16.31
CA GLN A 20 -3.06 11.51 -16.84
C GLN A 20 -4.41 11.27 -16.18
N VAL A 21 -4.49 11.49 -14.87
CA VAL A 21 -5.77 11.49 -14.15
C VAL A 21 -6.16 12.89 -13.73
N PRO A 22 -7.45 13.28 -13.90
CA PRO A 22 -7.97 14.50 -13.32
C PRO A 22 -7.84 14.47 -11.79
N GLY A 23 -7.20 15.48 -11.20
CA GLY A 23 -7.04 15.60 -9.75
C GLY A 23 -5.78 16.36 -9.35
N VAL A 24 -5.70 16.77 -8.08
CA VAL A 24 -4.47 17.28 -7.46
C VAL A 24 -3.97 16.20 -6.52
N TYR A 25 -2.95 15.47 -6.96
CA TYR A 25 -2.25 14.49 -6.13
C TYR A 25 -0.93 15.11 -5.69
N PRO A 26 -0.61 15.12 -4.38
CA PRO A 26 0.76 15.33 -3.93
C PRO A 26 1.70 14.36 -4.66
N THR A 27 2.94 14.78 -4.92
CA THR A 27 3.92 14.00 -5.70
C THR A 27 4.17 12.59 -5.17
N TRP A 28 3.90 12.35 -3.89
CA TRP A 28 4.06 11.07 -3.19
C TRP A 28 2.76 10.25 -3.10
N GLN A 29 1.62 10.72 -3.61
CA GLN A 29 0.33 10.00 -3.58
C GLN A 29 -0.07 9.44 -4.96
N THR A 30 0.87 8.87 -5.71
CA THR A 30 0.61 8.39 -7.09
C THR A 30 0.24 6.92 -7.18
N THR A 31 0.35 6.14 -6.10
CA THR A 31 0.09 4.68 -6.08
C THR A 31 -1.32 4.32 -6.55
N LEU A 32 -2.35 4.83 -5.87
CA LEU A 32 -3.75 4.57 -6.23
C LEU A 32 -4.12 5.00 -7.65
N PRO A 33 -3.84 6.24 -8.09
CA PRO A 33 -4.18 6.62 -9.44
C PRO A 33 -3.37 5.85 -10.49
N ALA A 34 -2.11 5.46 -10.23
CA ALA A 34 -1.34 4.61 -11.13
C ALA A 34 -1.93 3.20 -11.25
N ILE A 35 -2.26 2.55 -10.12
CA ILE A 35 -2.92 1.25 -10.10
C ILE A 35 -4.24 1.32 -10.88
N MET A 36 -5.10 2.28 -10.55
CA MET A 36 -6.44 2.40 -11.15
C MET A 36 -6.38 2.72 -12.64
N SER A 37 -5.49 3.62 -13.07
CA SER A 37 -5.36 4.06 -14.48
C SER A 37 -4.59 3.07 -15.36
N SER A 38 -3.86 2.11 -14.78
CA SER A 38 -3.15 1.10 -15.56
C SER A 38 -4.10 0.21 -16.37
N SER A 39 -3.65 -0.28 -17.52
CA SER A 39 -4.43 -1.20 -18.37
C SER A 39 -4.45 -2.64 -17.84
N PHE A 40 -3.67 -2.95 -16.81
CA PHE A 40 -3.58 -4.28 -16.24
C PHE A 40 -4.82 -4.60 -15.42
N ARG A 41 -5.26 -5.87 -15.44
CA ARG A 41 -6.28 -6.37 -14.51
C ARG A 41 -5.68 -6.63 -13.13
N GLU A 42 -4.56 -7.33 -13.12
CA GLU A 42 -3.83 -7.76 -11.93
C GLU A 42 -2.59 -6.89 -11.82
N VAL A 43 -2.43 -6.18 -10.71
CA VAL A 43 -1.39 -5.16 -10.55
C VAL A 43 -0.54 -5.51 -9.34
N LEU A 44 0.74 -5.78 -9.58
CA LEU A 44 1.77 -5.72 -8.56
C LEU A 44 2.33 -4.30 -8.53
N TRP A 45 2.11 -3.58 -7.44
CA TRP A 45 2.72 -2.28 -7.18
C TRP A 45 3.96 -2.46 -6.32
N ILE A 46 5.02 -1.70 -6.62
CA ILE A 46 6.28 -1.69 -5.89
C ILE A 46 6.81 -0.25 -5.91
N ASP A 47 7.03 0.34 -4.73
CA ASP A 47 7.69 1.63 -4.57
C ASP A 47 9.18 1.52 -4.92
N THR A 48 9.78 2.65 -5.31
CA THR A 48 11.14 2.69 -5.84
C THR A 48 12.22 2.34 -4.81
N ASP A 49 11.88 2.30 -3.53
CA ASP A 49 12.73 1.92 -2.41
C ASP A 49 12.49 0.48 -1.91
N VAL A 50 11.61 -0.29 -2.57
CA VAL A 50 11.39 -1.70 -2.30
C VAL A 50 12.25 -2.55 -3.22
N THR A 51 13.08 -3.43 -2.64
CA THR A 51 13.96 -4.34 -3.38
C THR A 51 13.49 -5.79 -3.22
N PRO A 52 12.91 -6.41 -4.27
CA PRO A 52 12.55 -7.83 -4.23
C PRO A 52 13.81 -8.71 -4.12
N LEU A 53 13.86 -9.59 -3.13
CA LEU A 53 14.94 -10.56 -2.96
C LEU A 53 14.75 -11.83 -3.81
N VAL A 54 13.53 -12.02 -4.32
CA VAL A 54 13.13 -13.14 -5.17
C VAL A 54 12.27 -12.61 -6.30
N ALA A 55 12.18 -13.39 -7.37
CA ALA A 55 11.36 -13.11 -8.55
C ALA A 55 9.89 -12.84 -8.14
N PRO A 56 9.41 -11.59 -8.25
CA PRO A 56 8.14 -11.18 -7.65
C PRO A 56 6.92 -11.71 -8.42
N GLU A 57 7.06 -12.10 -9.68
CA GLU A 57 6.00 -12.71 -10.50
C GLU A 57 5.45 -14.00 -9.89
N ARG A 58 6.22 -14.68 -9.04
CA ARG A 58 5.78 -15.86 -8.30
C ARG A 58 4.59 -15.59 -7.38
N LEU A 59 4.40 -14.33 -6.94
CA LEU A 59 3.27 -13.94 -6.10
C LEU A 59 1.91 -14.21 -6.77
N PHE A 60 1.82 -14.02 -8.08
CA PHE A 60 0.61 -14.26 -8.88
C PHE A 60 0.20 -15.73 -8.93
N GLU A 61 1.13 -16.64 -8.64
CA GLU A 61 0.88 -18.09 -8.68
C GLU A 61 0.55 -18.65 -7.30
N THR A 62 0.73 -17.87 -6.23
CA THR A 62 0.50 -18.35 -4.87
C THR A 62 -0.96 -18.73 -4.64
N ALA A 63 -1.18 -19.77 -3.83
CA ALA A 63 -2.53 -20.17 -3.42
C ALA A 63 -3.26 -19.03 -2.69
N ALA A 64 -2.53 -18.23 -1.91
CA ALA A 64 -3.06 -17.05 -1.23
C ALA A 64 -3.63 -16.04 -2.24
N TYR A 65 -2.87 -15.67 -3.28
CA TYR A 65 -3.35 -14.70 -4.26
C TYR A 65 -4.49 -15.25 -5.11
N ARG A 66 -4.38 -16.49 -5.59
CA ARG A 66 -5.47 -17.12 -6.35
C ARG A 66 -6.79 -17.14 -5.56
N ARG A 67 -6.70 -17.43 -4.25
CA ARG A 67 -7.87 -17.44 -3.35
C ARG A 67 -8.41 -16.05 -3.06
N GLU A 68 -7.57 -15.11 -2.64
CA GLU A 68 -8.04 -13.81 -2.09
C GLU A 68 -8.10 -12.68 -3.13
N GLY A 69 -7.25 -12.73 -4.17
CA GLY A 69 -7.12 -11.70 -5.20
C GLY A 69 -6.47 -10.40 -4.71
N ALA A 70 -6.05 -10.33 -3.45
CA ALA A 70 -5.30 -9.22 -2.89
C ALA A 70 -4.27 -9.74 -1.87
N LEU A 71 -3.02 -9.32 -1.99
CA LEU A 71 -1.95 -9.57 -1.03
C LEU A 71 -1.47 -8.24 -0.45
N PHE A 72 -1.40 -8.17 0.87
CA PHE A 72 -0.83 -7.07 1.62
C PHE A 72 0.22 -7.57 2.61
N TRP A 73 0.99 -6.63 3.13
CA TRP A 73 1.99 -6.88 4.16
C TRP A 73 1.73 -6.00 5.38
N PRO A 74 2.04 -6.49 6.60
CA PRO A 74 1.98 -5.65 7.78
C PRO A 74 3.10 -4.60 7.72
N ASP A 75 2.77 -3.38 8.11
CA ASP A 75 3.75 -2.30 8.31
C ASP A 75 4.64 -2.61 9.53
N LEU A 76 5.68 -1.82 9.79
CA LEU A 76 6.40 -1.84 11.05
C LEU A 76 5.50 -1.52 12.25
N TRP A 77 4.45 -0.72 12.04
CA TRP A 77 3.61 -0.19 13.11
C TRP A 77 2.27 -0.92 13.26
N GLY A 78 1.82 -1.02 14.50
CA GLY A 78 0.53 -1.56 14.86
C GLY A 78 0.11 -1.08 16.24
N MET A 79 -0.87 -1.74 16.85
CA MET A 79 -1.42 -1.31 18.14
C MET A 79 -0.38 -1.26 19.27
N GLY A 80 0.67 -2.08 19.20
CA GLY A 80 1.74 -2.11 20.20
C GLY A 80 2.78 -0.99 20.08
N CYS A 81 2.65 -0.08 19.13
CA CYS A 81 3.51 1.09 18.98
C CYS A 81 2.79 2.33 19.52
N GLU A 82 3.43 3.09 20.43
CA GLU A 82 2.83 4.29 21.03
C GLU A 82 3.06 5.55 20.17
N ASP A 83 4.20 5.65 19.50
CA ASP A 83 4.55 6.83 18.68
C ASP A 83 4.05 6.74 17.23
N PHE A 84 3.67 5.54 16.78
CA PHE A 84 3.26 5.23 15.41
C PHE A 84 2.17 4.15 15.43
N GLY A 85 1.50 3.88 14.31
CA GLY A 85 0.49 2.82 14.27
C GLY A 85 -0.90 3.29 14.67
N GLN A 86 -1.12 4.61 14.72
CA GLN A 86 -2.32 5.21 15.31
C GLN A 86 -3.60 4.70 14.65
N SER A 87 -3.60 4.43 13.34
CA SER A 87 -4.82 3.97 12.67
C SER A 87 -5.22 2.54 13.09
N ALA A 88 -4.32 1.77 13.69
CA ALA A 88 -4.60 0.45 14.26
C ALA A 88 -5.17 0.50 15.68
N TRP A 89 -5.19 1.67 16.33
CA TRP A 89 -5.75 1.83 17.67
C TRP A 89 -7.29 1.86 17.64
N PRO A 90 -7.97 1.25 18.64
CA PRO A 90 -9.43 1.18 18.67
C PRO A 90 -10.12 2.56 18.78
N TRP A 91 -9.41 3.56 19.32
CA TRP A 91 -9.93 4.91 19.55
C TRP A 91 -9.66 5.86 18.37
N HIS A 92 -8.95 5.41 17.33
CA HIS A 92 -8.59 6.28 16.23
C HIS A 92 -9.84 6.70 15.44
N VAL A 93 -9.91 7.99 15.09
CA VAL A 93 -11.11 8.62 14.52
C VAL A 93 -11.61 7.94 13.24
N SER A 94 -10.72 7.31 12.46
CA SER A 94 -11.09 6.58 11.25
C SER A 94 -12.06 5.43 11.53
N TRP A 95 -11.93 4.72 12.67
CA TRP A 95 -12.83 3.63 13.03
C TRP A 95 -14.26 4.12 13.21
N HIS A 96 -14.42 5.24 13.92
CA HIS A 96 -15.72 5.85 14.15
C HIS A 96 -16.35 6.38 12.85
N VAL A 97 -15.61 7.17 12.07
CA VAL A 97 -16.10 7.78 10.83
C VAL A 97 -16.46 6.70 9.79
N LEU A 98 -15.69 5.62 9.74
CA LEU A 98 -15.98 4.50 8.83
C LEU A 98 -16.98 3.51 9.43
N GLY A 99 -17.43 3.67 10.68
CA GLY A 99 -18.33 2.72 11.35
C GLY A 99 -17.75 1.30 11.39
N LEU A 100 -16.47 1.19 11.71
CA LEU A 100 -15.75 -0.06 11.88
C LEU A 100 -15.77 -0.49 13.35
N THR A 101 -15.86 -1.79 13.60
CA THR A 101 -15.71 -2.37 14.94
C THR A 101 -14.32 -2.94 15.07
N HIS A 102 -13.56 -2.49 16.07
CA HIS A 102 -12.22 -2.98 16.32
C HIS A 102 -12.22 -4.38 16.92
N ASN A 103 -11.30 -5.24 16.49
CA ASN A 103 -11.02 -6.54 17.07
C ASN A 103 -9.51 -6.75 17.25
N ALA A 104 -9.00 -6.65 18.48
CA ALA A 104 -7.56 -6.79 18.76
C ALA A 104 -6.95 -8.14 18.33
N SER A 105 -7.76 -9.20 18.30
CA SER A 105 -7.33 -10.54 17.90
C SER A 105 -7.23 -10.72 16.38
N ASP A 106 -7.76 -9.78 15.59
CA ASP A 106 -7.63 -9.77 14.14
C ASP A 106 -6.48 -8.86 13.73
N VAL A 107 -5.46 -9.44 13.11
CA VAL A 107 -4.26 -8.71 12.65
C VAL A 107 -4.59 -7.59 11.66
N HIS A 108 -5.66 -7.72 10.86
CA HIS A 108 -6.10 -6.64 9.97
C HIS A 108 -6.64 -5.43 10.74
N CYS A 109 -7.10 -5.64 11.97
CA CYS A 109 -7.57 -4.56 12.85
C CYS A 109 -6.44 -4.01 13.72
N SER A 110 -5.52 -4.85 14.18
CA SER A 110 -4.48 -4.50 15.14
C SER A 110 -3.13 -4.10 14.54
N HIS A 111 -2.96 -4.20 13.22
CA HIS A 111 -1.72 -3.85 12.51
C HIS A 111 -2.00 -2.94 11.32
N GLU A 112 -1.15 -1.92 11.09
CA GLU A 112 -1.22 -1.12 9.86
C GLU A 112 -0.73 -1.94 8.66
N HIS A 113 -1.13 -1.59 7.45
CA HIS A 113 -0.63 -2.26 6.25
C HIS A 113 0.44 -1.41 5.55
N GLU A 114 1.49 -2.08 5.09
CA GLU A 114 2.47 -1.51 4.17
C GLU A 114 1.79 -1.15 2.84
N ALA A 115 2.11 0.03 2.31
CA ALA A 115 1.56 0.55 1.07
C ALA A 115 2.58 0.58 -0.08
N GLY A 116 3.86 0.42 0.23
CA GLY A 116 4.94 0.45 -0.75
C GLY A 116 5.00 -0.79 -1.64
N HIS A 117 4.32 -1.88 -1.28
CA HIS A 117 4.05 -2.95 -2.24
C HIS A 117 2.77 -3.70 -1.90
N LEU A 118 2.03 -4.05 -2.95
CA LEU A 118 0.80 -4.82 -2.86
C LEU A 118 0.54 -5.52 -4.19
N LEU A 119 -0.21 -6.61 -4.14
CA LEU A 119 -0.70 -7.29 -5.33
C LEU A 119 -2.23 -7.30 -5.30
N VAL A 120 -2.89 -6.82 -6.36
CA VAL A 120 -4.35 -6.72 -6.41
C VAL A 120 -4.94 -7.06 -7.78
N ASP A 121 -5.99 -7.90 -7.80
CA ASP A 121 -6.90 -8.06 -8.95
C ASP A 121 -7.95 -6.94 -8.89
N LYS A 122 -7.83 -5.96 -9.80
CA LYS A 122 -8.73 -4.80 -9.85
C LYS A 122 -10.18 -5.19 -10.15
N VAL A 123 -10.43 -6.28 -10.88
CA VAL A 123 -11.81 -6.70 -11.20
C VAL A 123 -12.49 -7.21 -9.94
N ARG A 124 -11.78 -7.98 -9.11
CA ARG A 124 -12.30 -8.51 -7.84
C ARG A 124 -12.44 -7.43 -6.78
N HIS A 125 -11.53 -6.46 -6.78
CA HIS A 125 -11.40 -5.47 -5.70
C HIS A 125 -11.64 -4.02 -6.14
N TRP A 126 -12.42 -3.80 -7.20
CA TRP A 126 -12.68 -2.44 -7.70
C TRP A 126 -13.34 -1.53 -6.66
N ARG A 127 -14.32 -2.06 -5.92
CA ARG A 127 -15.04 -1.27 -4.90
C ARG A 127 -14.12 -0.83 -3.75
N PRO A 128 -13.29 -1.71 -3.15
CA PRO A 128 -12.25 -1.31 -2.21
C PRO A 128 -11.25 -0.30 -2.78
N LEU A 129 -10.78 -0.46 -4.02
CA LEU A 129 -9.88 0.50 -4.66
C LEU A 129 -10.53 1.88 -4.81
N CYS A 130 -11.80 1.96 -5.21
CA CYS A 130 -12.54 3.20 -5.28
C CYS A 130 -12.66 3.89 -3.91
N LEU A 131 -12.94 3.12 -2.85
CA LEU A 131 -13.00 3.68 -1.50
C LEU A 131 -11.62 4.13 -1.04
N ALA A 132 -10.57 3.34 -1.25
CA ALA A 132 -9.20 3.72 -0.92
C ALA A 132 -8.79 5.04 -1.63
N ASN A 133 -9.11 5.16 -2.92
CA ASN A 133 -8.92 6.40 -3.68
C ASN A 133 -9.72 7.58 -3.10
N TYR A 134 -10.98 7.35 -2.74
CA TYR A 134 -11.77 8.37 -2.05
C TYR A 134 -11.11 8.81 -0.75
N LEU A 135 -10.69 7.88 0.12
CA LEU A 135 -10.03 8.22 1.38
C LEU A 135 -8.73 9.01 1.13
N SER A 136 -7.90 8.55 0.18
CA SER A 136 -6.61 9.19 -0.13
C SER A 136 -6.74 10.62 -0.69
N THR A 137 -7.90 10.98 -1.25
CA THR A 137 -8.12 12.29 -1.89
C THR A 137 -8.86 13.28 -1.00
N ARG A 138 -9.17 12.90 0.25
CA ARG A 138 -9.90 13.75 1.20
C ARG A 138 -8.94 14.29 2.25
N ASP A 139 -8.88 15.62 2.35
CA ASP A 139 -8.05 16.36 3.30
C ASP A 139 -8.12 15.77 4.72
N PHE A 140 -9.34 15.52 5.22
CA PHE A 140 -9.57 14.89 6.52
C PHE A 140 -8.76 13.61 6.71
N PHE A 141 -8.91 12.63 5.80
CA PHE A 141 -8.25 11.33 5.92
C PHE A 141 -6.73 11.45 5.73
N THR A 142 -6.28 12.30 4.81
CA THR A 142 -4.84 12.53 4.61
C THR A 142 -4.16 13.12 5.85
N ARG A 143 -4.88 13.91 6.66
CA ARG A 143 -4.35 14.46 7.92
C ARG A 143 -4.29 13.41 9.02
N VAL A 144 -5.31 12.57 9.14
CA VAL A 144 -5.39 11.60 10.25
C VAL A 144 -4.61 10.31 9.98
N LEU A 145 -4.29 9.98 8.71
CA LEU A 145 -3.57 8.75 8.34
C LEU A 145 -2.11 8.99 7.94
N HIS A 146 -1.55 10.18 8.18
CA HIS A 146 -0.24 10.58 7.65
C HIS A 146 -0.13 10.35 6.13
N GLY A 147 -1.10 10.89 5.39
CA GLY A 147 -1.18 10.75 3.94
C GLY A 147 -2.08 9.59 3.50
N TYR A 148 -1.56 8.71 2.63
CA TYR A 148 -2.33 7.58 2.08
C TYR A 148 -1.98 6.23 2.74
N LYS A 149 -1.07 6.22 3.71
CA LYS A 149 -0.40 5.03 4.24
C LYS A 149 -1.32 3.83 4.43
N ASP A 150 -2.46 4.03 5.08
CA ASP A 150 -3.30 2.92 5.55
C ASP A 150 -4.69 2.87 4.91
N VAL A 151 -4.89 3.60 3.81
CA VAL A 151 -6.20 3.71 3.14
C VAL A 151 -6.67 2.38 2.54
N PHE A 152 -5.74 1.53 2.08
CA PHE A 152 -6.07 0.21 1.56
C PHE A 152 -6.69 -0.67 2.64
N ARG A 153 -6.03 -0.78 3.81
CA ARG A 153 -6.53 -1.57 4.94
C ARG A 153 -7.93 -1.13 5.35
N LEU A 154 -8.12 0.17 5.57
CA LEU A 154 -9.40 0.72 6.00
C LEU A 154 -10.52 0.50 4.97
N ALA A 155 -10.20 0.63 3.68
CA ALA A 155 -11.18 0.36 2.61
C ALA A 155 -11.58 -1.12 2.56
N TRP A 156 -10.62 -2.03 2.73
CA TRP A 156 -10.88 -3.48 2.76
C TRP A 156 -11.70 -3.88 3.98
N LEU A 157 -11.36 -3.38 5.17
CA LEU A 157 -12.14 -3.58 6.39
C LEU A 157 -13.58 -3.09 6.23
N LYS A 158 -13.75 -1.86 5.71
CA LYS A 158 -15.07 -1.24 5.53
C LYS A 158 -15.98 -2.04 4.60
N LEU A 159 -15.42 -2.57 3.53
CA LEU A 159 -16.18 -3.31 2.53
C LEU A 159 -16.17 -4.82 2.76
N ARG A 160 -15.55 -5.30 3.85
CA ARG A 160 -15.36 -6.72 4.17
C ARG A 160 -14.78 -7.49 2.97
N ALA A 161 -13.83 -6.87 2.28
CA ALA A 161 -13.20 -7.45 1.11
C ALA A 161 -12.15 -8.47 1.52
N SER A 162 -12.06 -9.56 0.76
CA SER A 162 -11.08 -10.61 1.00
C SER A 162 -9.67 -10.13 0.67
N ALA A 163 -8.71 -10.43 1.55
CA ALA A 163 -7.30 -10.22 1.29
C ALA A 163 -6.47 -11.17 2.13
N TRP A 164 -5.30 -11.52 1.63
CA TRP A 164 -4.28 -12.18 2.43
C TRP A 164 -3.35 -11.11 3.00
N LEU A 165 -3.04 -11.23 4.29
CA LEU A 165 -1.97 -10.47 4.93
C LEU A 165 -0.80 -11.41 5.20
N SER A 166 0.40 -10.96 4.85
CA SER A 166 1.62 -11.70 5.16
C SER A 166 1.79 -11.90 6.67
N PRO A 167 2.12 -13.12 7.13
CA PRO A 167 2.47 -13.34 8.54
C PRO A 167 3.83 -12.73 8.90
N VAL A 168 4.61 -12.30 7.90
CA VAL A 168 5.94 -11.71 8.06
C VAL A 168 5.95 -10.32 7.45
N ARG A 169 6.53 -9.36 8.18
CA ARG A 169 6.74 -7.99 7.70
C ARG A 169 7.85 -7.94 6.65
N PRO A 170 7.84 -6.94 5.77
CA PRO A 170 8.99 -6.62 4.93
C PRO A 170 10.21 -6.31 5.82
N GLY A 171 11.40 -6.72 5.38
CA GLY A 171 12.65 -6.40 6.07
C GLY A 171 13.10 -4.97 5.78
N LEU A 172 13.76 -4.34 6.75
CA LEU A 172 14.37 -3.01 6.58
C LEU A 172 15.87 -3.19 6.37
N ALA A 173 16.38 -2.75 5.21
CA ALA A 173 17.81 -2.88 4.91
C ALA A 173 18.68 -1.96 5.80
N GLY A 174 18.18 -0.75 6.06
CA GLY A 174 18.86 0.26 6.88
C GLY A 174 18.46 1.67 6.48
N GLY A 175 19.11 2.65 7.08
CA GLY A 175 18.93 4.07 6.77
C GLY A 175 20.26 4.80 6.75
N PHE A 176 20.25 6.05 6.28
CA PHE A 176 21.41 6.93 6.34
C PHE A 176 21.31 7.85 7.55
N ALA A 177 22.36 7.89 8.36
CA ALA A 177 22.51 8.90 9.39
C ALA A 177 22.76 10.28 8.78
N LYS A 178 22.59 11.35 9.57
CA LYS A 178 22.76 12.74 9.12
C LYS A 178 24.17 13.04 8.58
N ASP A 179 25.16 12.25 8.98
CA ASP A 179 26.55 12.32 8.52
C ASP A 179 26.80 11.54 7.21
N GLY A 180 25.76 10.96 6.61
CA GLY A 180 25.83 10.18 5.37
C GLY A 180 26.27 8.73 5.55
N ARG A 181 26.49 8.26 6.79
CA ARG A 181 26.84 6.86 7.05
C ARG A 181 25.60 5.97 6.98
N PHE A 182 25.70 4.86 6.26
CA PHE A 182 24.67 3.83 6.26
C PHE A 182 24.67 3.08 7.60
N VAL A 183 23.48 2.92 8.18
CA VAL A 183 23.21 2.18 9.41
C VAL A 183 22.28 1.02 9.04
N PRO A 184 22.74 -0.24 9.10
CA PRO A 184 21.92 -1.40 8.79
C PRO A 184 20.67 -1.47 9.68
N GLY A 185 19.57 -1.94 9.10
CA GLY A 185 18.36 -2.27 9.84
C GLY A 185 18.58 -3.54 10.67
N GLY A 186 18.12 -3.51 11.91
CA GLY A 186 18.12 -4.68 12.81
C GLY A 186 16.92 -5.58 12.60
#